data_AF-K1YXA1-F1
#
_entry.id   AF-K1YXA1-F1
#
_cell.length_a   1.000
_cell.length_b   1.000
_cell.length_c   1.000
_cell.angle_alpha   90.00
_cell.angle_beta   90.00
_cell.angle_gamma   90.00
#
_symmetry.space_group_name_H-M   'P 1'
#
loop_
_entity.id
_entity.type
_entity.pdbx_description
1 polymer ?
#
loop_
_entity_poly.entity_id
_entity_poly.type
_entity_poly.pdbx_seq_one_letter_code
_entity_poly.pdbx_strand_id
1 'polypeptide(L)'
;MSLWVAGNNIEVGKTYTARIKVTENGRPFTGSLPGDGLILSYDNKGVRLFPDVIIAIENGTRDFKISGLKVGRYGVSFKIGKKIFLTTNVNVYKATEMRAPTQAAILTNPSLLLAQEKPMAVVFRTKYGSNQIDIPYYGTYILKSLTGKAKFCNVSQRKVRKCSAGEVVEELTFTYDDTYRGVLIANIVPLDFMPVSLVVVKKETGKTLAKTTTDINIRNPNGIDKNYTYFVEVISALKKWIFRLQSGYVLQDREMIGKQAKEMVRNYLAYTFLRAGSDKVLKNTIATRIRDSESRIASVDDYTKMTRASFARVLLDVLDPSLIVNTDKKWIDESGLNKDIMTTLRLRYDFKWRDNFAERYFQPDKNLTIGEALYLIEQLNKSGK
;
A
#
# COMPACT_ATOMS: atom_id res chain seq x y z
N MET A 1 23.65 18.60 12.27
CA MET A 1 24.00 19.00 10.89
C MET A 1 23.84 17.80 9.97
N SER A 2 23.29 17.96 8.76
CA SER A 2 23.15 16.89 7.75
C SER A 2 23.49 17.41 6.36
N LEU A 3 24.17 16.61 5.54
CA LEU A 3 24.51 16.93 4.15
C LEU A 3 23.40 16.42 3.22
N TRP A 4 22.74 17.31 2.49
CA TRP A 4 21.75 16.90 1.50
C TRP A 4 22.39 16.74 0.12
N VAL A 5 22.88 15.54 -0.16
CA VAL A 5 23.13 15.05 -1.53
C VAL A 5 22.29 13.79 -1.69
N ALA A 6 21.63 13.62 -2.84
CA ALA A 6 20.77 12.48 -3.11
C ALA A 6 21.46 11.14 -2.79
N GLY A 7 21.04 10.48 -1.70
CA GLY A 7 21.61 9.21 -1.23
C GLY A 7 23.11 9.25 -0.91
N ASN A 8 23.71 10.44 -0.74
CA ASN A 8 25.17 10.64 -0.68
C ASN A 8 25.92 10.07 -1.89
N ASN A 9 25.34 10.17 -3.09
CA ASN A 9 25.99 9.68 -4.30
C ASN A 9 26.22 10.84 -5.29
N ILE A 10 27.42 10.91 -5.86
CA ILE A 10 27.76 11.89 -6.89
C ILE A 10 28.44 11.21 -8.08
N GLU A 11 28.06 11.63 -9.29
CA GLU A 11 28.71 11.14 -10.51
C GLU A 11 30.09 11.80 -10.69
N VAL A 12 31.07 11.01 -11.12
CA VAL A 12 32.39 11.53 -11.51
C VAL A 12 32.23 12.61 -12.58
N GLY A 13 32.95 13.72 -12.42
CA GLY A 13 32.94 14.84 -13.35
C GLY A 13 31.72 15.77 -13.21
N LYS A 14 30.78 15.47 -12.31
CA LYS A 14 29.62 16.34 -12.02
C LYS A 14 29.78 17.06 -10.69
N THR A 15 29.14 18.22 -10.63
CA THR A 15 29.07 19.08 -9.45
C THR A 15 27.63 19.17 -8.95
N TYR A 16 27.43 18.94 -7.66
CA TYR A 16 26.14 18.97 -7.00
C TYR A 16 26.11 20.10 -5.97
N THR A 17 24.92 20.65 -5.71
CA THR A 17 24.71 21.55 -4.57
C THR A 17 24.39 20.71 -3.35
N ALA A 18 25.22 20.80 -2.31
CA ALA A 18 24.99 20.24 -1.00
C ALA A 18 24.56 21.34 -0.03
N ARG A 19 23.71 21.00 0.93
CA ARG A 19 23.25 21.92 1.98
C ARG A 19 23.69 21.44 3.35
N ILE A 20 24.17 22.36 4.18
CA ILE A 20 24.39 22.18 5.62
C ILE A 20 23.24 22.85 6.36
N LYS A 21 22.73 22.18 7.39
CA LYS A 21 21.79 22.76 8.36
C LYS A 21 22.44 22.89 9.73
N VAL A 22 22.45 24.10 10.28
CA VAL A 22 23.08 24.44 11.56
C VAL A 22 22.04 24.99 12.51
N THR A 23 22.03 24.43 13.72
CA THR A 23 21.12 24.81 14.77
C THR A 23 21.90 25.02 16.06
N GLU A 24 21.54 26.04 16.80
CA GLU A 24 22.05 26.35 18.13
C GLU A 24 20.87 26.38 19.11
N ASN A 25 20.94 25.62 20.20
CA ASN A 25 19.86 25.49 21.19
C ASN A 25 18.48 25.17 20.57
N GLY A 26 18.47 24.30 19.55
CA GLY A 26 17.25 23.89 18.85
C GLY A 26 16.67 24.91 17.87
N ARG A 27 17.29 26.08 17.69
CA ARG A 27 16.88 27.13 16.75
C ARG A 27 17.84 27.22 15.55
N PRO A 28 17.39 27.64 14.36
CA PRO A 28 18.27 27.92 13.23
C PRO A 28 19.34 28.95 13.60
N PHE A 29 20.62 28.64 13.37
CA PHE A 29 21.72 29.55 13.65
C PHE A 29 21.91 30.57 12.52
N THR A 30 21.99 31.85 12.85
CA THR A 30 22.37 32.91 11.90
C THR A 30 23.52 33.69 12.48
N GLY A 31 24.61 33.82 11.73
CA GLY A 31 25.76 34.59 12.15
C GLY A 31 27.06 34.15 11.51
N SER A 32 28.11 34.93 11.80
CA SER A 32 29.49 34.59 11.45
C SER A 32 30.00 33.45 12.31
N LEU A 33 30.80 32.57 11.71
CA LEU A 33 31.44 31.46 12.41
C LEU A 33 32.77 31.93 13.02
N PRO A 34 33.16 31.41 14.21
CA PRO A 34 34.38 31.84 14.88
C PRO A 34 35.67 31.37 14.15
N GLY A 35 36.73 32.18 14.24
CA GLY A 35 38.08 31.85 13.73
C GLY A 35 38.15 31.72 12.20
N ASP A 36 38.86 30.69 11.72
CA ASP A 36 39.04 30.35 10.30
C ASP A 36 37.76 29.88 9.58
N GLY A 37 36.59 29.97 10.23
CA GLY A 37 35.32 29.46 9.72
C GLY A 37 35.17 27.94 9.78
N LEU A 38 34.11 27.43 9.17
CA LEU A 38 33.86 26.00 8.99
C LEU A 38 34.65 25.49 7.80
N ILE A 39 35.75 24.78 8.08
CA ILE A 39 36.61 24.14 7.10
C ILE A 39 35.97 22.84 6.63
N LEU A 40 35.79 22.74 5.32
CA LEU A 40 35.25 21.60 4.61
C LEU A 40 36.43 20.70 4.18
N SER A 41 36.81 19.77 5.05
CA SER A 41 37.90 18.83 4.77
C SER A 41 37.39 17.55 4.11
N TYR A 42 38.11 17.06 3.12
CA TYR A 42 37.78 15.83 2.39
C TYR A 42 39.06 15.04 2.12
N ASP A 43 38.90 13.75 1.81
CA ASP A 43 40.01 12.94 1.31
C ASP A 43 40.37 13.41 -0.12
N ASN A 44 41.46 14.17 -0.24
CA ASN A 44 41.92 14.95 -1.41
C ASN A 44 42.10 14.16 -2.73
N LYS A 45 41.70 12.89 -2.79
CA LYS A 45 41.93 11.99 -3.93
C LYS A 45 40.67 11.67 -4.75
N GLY A 46 39.47 12.09 -4.36
CA GLY A 46 38.27 11.74 -5.13
C GLY A 46 37.03 12.60 -5.01
N VAL A 47 37.02 13.61 -4.14
CA VAL A 47 35.94 14.60 -4.04
C VAL A 47 36.58 16.00 -4.04
N ARG A 48 35.85 17.05 -4.42
CA ARG A 48 36.23 18.46 -4.22
C ARG A 48 35.04 19.22 -3.65
N LEU A 49 35.30 20.15 -2.72
CA LEU A 49 34.26 21.00 -2.11
C LEU A 49 34.54 22.46 -2.44
N PHE A 50 33.48 23.27 -2.62
CA PHE A 50 33.61 24.71 -2.86
C PHE A 50 32.44 25.51 -2.24
N PRO A 51 32.69 26.57 -1.45
CA PRO A 51 34.02 26.95 -0.96
C PRO A 51 34.58 25.85 -0.05
N ASP A 52 35.88 25.84 0.14
CA ASP A 52 36.59 25.00 1.12
C ASP A 52 36.43 25.54 2.56
N VAL A 53 36.10 26.82 2.69
CA VAL A 53 35.82 27.49 3.97
C VAL A 53 34.47 28.21 3.90
N ILE A 54 33.63 27.99 4.92
CA ILE A 54 32.38 28.73 5.12
C ILE A 54 32.54 29.65 6.33
N ILE A 55 32.38 30.96 6.14
CA ILE A 55 32.59 31.96 7.21
C ILE A 55 31.29 32.47 7.84
N ALA A 56 30.13 32.25 7.21
CA ALA A 56 28.84 32.71 7.70
C ALA A 56 27.71 31.74 7.32
N ILE A 57 26.68 31.70 8.17
CA ILE A 57 25.48 30.90 7.99
C ILE A 57 24.26 31.79 8.14
N GLU A 58 23.30 31.64 7.24
CA GLU A 58 22.08 32.42 7.23
C GLU A 58 20.88 31.50 7.45
N ASN A 59 20.03 31.86 8.41
CA ASN A 59 18.78 31.16 8.72
C ASN A 59 18.98 29.65 8.94
N GLY A 60 20.06 29.29 9.62
CA GLY A 60 20.44 27.90 9.91
C GLY A 60 20.82 27.08 8.70
N THR A 61 21.09 27.69 7.53
CA THR A 61 21.45 26.95 6.32
C THR A 61 22.61 27.56 5.54
N ARG A 62 23.39 26.70 4.89
CA ARG A 62 24.38 27.12 3.91
C ARG A 62 24.51 26.09 2.80
N ASP A 63 24.44 26.56 1.56
CA ASP A 63 24.70 25.75 0.37
C ASP A 63 26.17 25.84 -0.03
N PHE A 64 26.70 24.73 -0.52
CA PHE A 64 28.06 24.63 -1.07
C PHE A 64 28.07 23.58 -2.20
N LYS A 65 29.13 23.57 -2.99
CA LYS A 65 29.29 22.67 -4.13
C LYS A 65 30.17 21.49 -3.76
N ILE A 66 29.80 20.31 -4.24
CA ILE A 66 30.57 19.08 -4.12
C ILE A 66 30.72 18.44 -5.50
N SER A 67 31.96 18.13 -5.89
CA SER A 67 32.29 17.53 -7.19
C SER A 67 32.96 16.18 -7.00
N GLY A 68 32.55 15.18 -7.79
CA GLY A 68 33.18 13.87 -7.80
C GLY A 68 34.37 13.84 -8.76
N LEU A 69 35.57 13.52 -8.28
CA LEU A 69 36.79 13.49 -9.10
C LEU A 69 37.20 12.07 -9.47
N LYS A 70 37.05 11.11 -8.56
CA LYS A 70 37.48 9.73 -8.75
C LYS A 70 36.46 8.78 -8.14
N VAL A 71 36.25 7.64 -8.79
CA VAL A 71 35.34 6.59 -8.31
C VAL A 71 35.82 6.03 -6.97
N GLY A 72 34.93 5.93 -5.99
CA GLY A 72 35.25 5.43 -4.65
C GLY A 72 34.28 5.94 -3.58
N ARG A 73 34.52 5.51 -2.34
CA ARG A 73 33.80 6.02 -1.16
C ARG A 73 34.75 6.93 -0.39
N TYR A 74 34.34 8.18 -0.17
CA TYR A 74 35.19 9.21 0.41
C TYR A 74 34.53 9.85 1.64
N GLY A 75 35.33 10.09 2.67
CA GLY A 75 34.91 10.82 3.85
C GLY A 75 34.93 12.33 3.61
N VAL A 76 33.89 13.01 4.06
CA VAL A 76 33.80 14.47 4.13
C VAL A 76 33.63 14.85 5.60
N SER A 77 34.52 15.67 6.12
CA SER A 77 34.55 16.11 7.51
C SER A 77 34.48 17.63 7.63
N PHE A 78 33.61 18.10 8.51
CA PHE A 78 33.34 19.51 8.77
C PHE A 78 34.04 19.90 10.07
N LYS A 79 34.95 20.87 10.01
CA LYS A 79 35.82 21.26 11.13
C LYS A 79 35.72 22.74 11.44
N ILE A 80 35.76 23.11 12.72
CA ILE A 80 36.03 24.49 13.16
C ILE A 80 37.27 24.42 14.04
N GLY A 81 38.35 25.08 13.63
CA GLY A 81 39.68 24.86 14.19
C GLY A 81 40.08 23.38 14.13
N LYS A 82 40.50 22.81 15.27
CA LYS A 82 40.92 21.39 15.37
C LYS A 82 39.77 20.40 15.59
N LYS A 83 38.54 20.86 15.83
CA LYS A 83 37.41 20.00 16.23
C LYS A 83 36.58 19.58 15.02
N ILE A 84 36.30 18.27 14.90
CA ILE A 84 35.39 17.71 13.89
C ILE A 84 33.97 17.72 14.45
N PHE A 85 33.03 18.32 13.74
CA PHE A 85 31.63 18.43 14.15
C PHE A 85 30.70 17.49 13.38
N LEU A 86 31.11 17.10 12.18
CA LEU A 86 30.37 16.14 11.35
C LEU A 86 31.35 15.40 10.46
N THR A 87 31.13 14.10 10.31
CA THR A 87 31.72 13.30 9.24
C THR A 87 30.61 12.58 8.51
N THR A 88 30.62 12.64 7.19
CA THR A 88 29.73 11.88 6.31
C THR A 88 30.53 11.19 5.23
N ASN A 89 29.97 10.18 4.59
CA ASN A 89 30.58 9.51 3.45
C ASN A 89 29.81 9.86 2.19
N VAL A 90 30.54 10.09 1.10
CA VAL A 90 29.98 10.29 -0.24
C VAL A 90 30.53 9.20 -1.15
N ASN A 91 29.66 8.61 -1.95
CA ASN A 91 30.02 7.62 -2.95
C ASN A 91 30.11 8.29 -4.30
N VAL A 92 31.30 8.27 -4.87
CA VAL A 92 31.58 8.78 -6.20
C VAL A 92 31.56 7.60 -7.17
N TYR A 93 30.77 7.70 -8.23
CA TYR A 93 30.55 6.59 -9.17
C TYR A 93 30.59 7.06 -10.62
N LYS A 94 30.90 6.15 -11.54
CA LYS A 94 30.62 6.36 -12.97
C LYS A 94 29.18 5.98 -13.26
N ALA A 95 28.45 6.76 -14.07
CA ALA A 95 27.05 6.49 -14.39
C ALA A 95 26.82 5.03 -14.85
N THR A 96 27.70 4.50 -15.71
CA THR A 96 27.62 3.12 -16.23
C THR A 96 27.66 2.04 -15.15
N GLU A 97 28.30 2.29 -14.00
CA GLU A 97 28.43 1.31 -12.91
C GLU A 97 27.14 1.13 -12.10
N MET A 98 26.21 2.09 -12.16
CA MET A 98 24.98 2.09 -11.36
C MET A 98 23.71 1.84 -12.18
N ARG A 99 23.81 1.79 -13.52
CA ARG A 99 22.65 1.55 -14.39
C ARG A 99 22.13 0.11 -14.36
N ALA A 100 22.87 -0.84 -13.78
CA ALA A 100 22.48 -2.25 -13.67
C ALA A 100 22.65 -2.74 -12.21
N PRO A 101 21.76 -2.34 -11.30
CA PRO A 101 21.87 -2.69 -9.89
C PRO A 101 21.87 -4.20 -9.67
N THR A 102 22.74 -4.66 -8.78
CA THR A 102 22.90 -6.07 -8.42
C THR A 102 22.39 -6.40 -7.01
N GLN A 103 22.01 -5.37 -6.25
CA GLN A 103 21.50 -5.48 -4.88
C GLN A 103 20.39 -4.45 -4.65
N ALA A 104 19.45 -4.78 -3.78
CA ALA A 104 18.43 -3.86 -3.30
C ALA A 104 18.25 -3.97 -1.77
N ALA A 105 17.42 -3.08 -1.21
CA ALA A 105 16.88 -3.19 0.13
C ALA A 105 15.36 -3.04 0.07
N ILE A 106 14.68 -3.84 0.90
CA ILE A 106 13.24 -3.76 1.10
C ILE A 106 13.02 -3.14 2.48
N LEU A 107 12.37 -1.98 2.51
CA LEU A 107 12.02 -1.26 3.74
C LEU A 107 10.52 -1.44 3.97
N THR A 108 10.18 -2.13 5.05
CA THR A 108 8.79 -2.47 5.36
C THR A 108 8.58 -2.53 6.87
N ASN A 109 7.33 -2.50 7.30
CA ASN A 109 6.98 -2.72 8.70
C ASN A 109 7.13 -4.22 9.02
N PRO A 110 7.73 -4.59 10.16
CA PRO A 110 7.91 -5.99 10.55
C PRO A 110 6.59 -6.68 10.94
N SER A 111 5.51 -5.91 11.11
CA SER A 111 4.19 -6.45 11.35
C SER A 111 3.10 -5.59 10.75
N LEU A 112 2.07 -6.26 10.21
CA LEU A 112 0.90 -5.66 9.58
C LEU A 112 -0.38 -6.32 10.13
N LEU A 113 -1.52 -5.65 9.96
CA LEU A 113 -2.82 -6.27 10.21
C LEU A 113 -3.34 -6.89 8.90
N LEU A 114 -4.09 -7.98 8.99
CA LEU A 114 -4.77 -8.59 7.84
C LEU A 114 -5.58 -7.53 7.08
N ALA A 115 -5.52 -7.55 5.74
CA ALA A 115 -6.22 -6.61 4.85
C ALA A 115 -5.83 -5.12 5.01
N GLN A 116 -4.82 -4.81 5.83
CA GLN A 116 -4.34 -3.45 6.00
C GLN A 116 -3.41 -3.06 4.85
N GLU A 117 -3.72 -1.93 4.23
CA GLU A 117 -2.85 -1.30 3.26
C GLU A 117 -1.80 -0.44 3.97
N LYS A 118 -0.52 -0.77 3.79
CA LYS A 118 0.60 0.00 4.34
C LYS A 118 1.68 0.23 3.28
N PRO A 119 2.34 1.40 3.29
CA PRO A 119 3.45 1.66 2.39
C PRO A 119 4.68 0.85 2.79
N MET A 120 5.42 0.43 1.78
CA MET A 120 6.76 -0.12 1.84
C MET A 120 7.60 0.51 0.73
N ALA A 121 8.92 0.35 0.80
CA ALA A 121 9.82 0.86 -0.22
C ALA A 121 10.82 -0.19 -0.69
N VAL A 122 11.14 -0.15 -1.97
CA VAL A 122 12.30 -0.83 -2.54
C VAL A 122 13.28 0.22 -3.03
N VAL A 123 14.53 0.09 -2.61
CA VAL A 123 15.62 0.97 -3.01
C VAL A 123 16.80 0.14 -3.46
N PHE A 124 17.35 0.41 -4.65
CA PHE A 124 18.57 -0.26 -5.09
C PHE A 124 19.76 0.22 -4.30
N ARG A 125 20.73 -0.68 -4.11
CA ARG A 125 21.99 -0.34 -3.48
C ARG A 125 23.06 -0.15 -4.53
N THR A 126 23.90 0.85 -4.30
CA THR A 126 25.15 1.00 -5.03
C THR A 126 26.09 -0.14 -4.67
N LYS A 127 27.14 -0.36 -5.49
CA LYS A 127 28.22 -1.32 -5.16
C LYS A 127 28.96 -1.02 -3.85
N TYR A 128 28.76 0.17 -3.28
CA TYR A 128 29.33 0.62 -2.00
C TYR A 128 28.38 0.47 -0.81
N GLY A 129 27.19 -0.09 -1.04
CA GLY A 129 26.18 -0.35 -0.01
C GLY A 129 25.28 0.85 0.33
N SER A 130 25.44 2.00 -0.32
CA SER A 130 24.51 3.14 -0.17
C SER A 130 23.25 2.97 -1.00
N ASN A 131 22.19 3.71 -0.65
CA ASN A 131 20.95 3.74 -1.42
C ASN A 131 21.14 4.56 -2.70
N GLN A 132 20.79 3.98 -3.84
CA GLN A 132 20.79 4.61 -5.15
C GLN A 132 19.53 5.47 -5.30
N ILE A 133 19.67 6.80 -5.18
CA ILE A 133 18.58 7.79 -5.27
C ILE A 133 18.95 8.83 -6.33
N ASP A 134 18.02 9.19 -7.21
CA ASP A 134 18.21 10.06 -8.39
C ASP A 134 19.20 9.55 -9.44
N ILE A 135 19.50 8.25 -9.41
CA ILE A 135 20.39 7.62 -10.38
C ILE A 135 19.56 6.66 -11.23
N PRO A 136 19.34 6.96 -12.52
CA PRO A 136 18.64 6.07 -13.43
C PRO A 136 19.24 4.68 -13.49
N TYR A 137 18.38 3.66 -13.58
CA TYR A 137 18.77 2.27 -13.80
C TYR A 137 17.92 1.64 -14.90
N TYR A 138 18.49 0.65 -15.57
CA TYR A 138 17.87 -0.10 -16.65
C TYR A 138 17.36 -1.46 -16.19
N GLY A 139 16.43 -2.00 -16.97
CA GLY A 139 15.85 -3.32 -16.76
C GLY A 139 14.52 -3.27 -16.03
N THR A 140 13.89 -4.44 -15.98
CA THR A 140 12.59 -4.63 -15.35
C THR A 140 12.73 -5.48 -14.10
N TYR A 141 12.04 -5.09 -13.03
CA TYR A 141 12.13 -5.74 -11.73
C TYR A 141 10.75 -6.16 -11.27
N ILE A 142 10.70 -7.20 -10.44
CA ILE A 142 9.46 -7.71 -9.86
C ILE A 142 9.61 -7.72 -8.34
N LEU A 143 8.69 -7.03 -7.65
CA LEU A 143 8.45 -7.19 -6.22
C LEU A 143 7.33 -8.22 -6.02
N LYS A 144 7.58 -9.24 -5.20
CA LYS A 144 6.58 -10.24 -4.87
C LYS A 144 6.76 -10.85 -3.49
N SER A 145 5.74 -11.56 -3.03
CA SER A 145 5.85 -12.44 -1.87
C SER A 145 6.56 -13.73 -2.25
N LEU A 146 7.53 -14.13 -1.44
CA LEU A 146 8.17 -15.45 -1.49
C LEU A 146 7.38 -16.46 -0.64
N THR A 147 6.82 -16.00 0.48
CA THR A 147 5.95 -16.76 1.36
C THR A 147 4.75 -15.90 1.78
N GLY A 148 3.67 -16.55 2.21
CA GLY A 148 2.41 -15.89 2.55
C GLY A 148 1.70 -15.31 1.32
N LYS A 149 0.48 -14.81 1.53
CA LYS A 149 -0.30 -14.17 0.47
C LYS A 149 -0.29 -12.67 0.70
N ALA A 150 0.35 -11.94 -0.21
CA ALA A 150 0.35 -10.49 -0.21
C ALA A 150 0.17 -9.95 -1.61
N LYS A 151 -0.39 -8.75 -1.65
CA LYS A 151 -0.77 -8.04 -2.85
C LYS A 151 -0.20 -6.63 -2.80
N PHE A 152 0.12 -6.07 -3.96
CA PHE A 152 0.94 -4.87 -4.11
C PHE A 152 0.35 -3.91 -5.13
N CYS A 153 0.67 -2.63 -4.97
CA CYS A 153 0.35 -1.61 -5.96
C CYS A 153 1.37 -0.47 -5.86
N ASN A 154 1.77 0.06 -7.03
CA ASN A 154 2.72 1.15 -7.09
C ASN A 154 2.04 2.49 -6.75
N VAL A 155 2.59 3.19 -5.76
CA VAL A 155 2.12 4.51 -5.31
C VAL A 155 3.22 5.58 -5.39
N SER A 156 4.36 5.28 -6.01
CA SER A 156 5.55 6.15 -6.07
C SER A 156 5.24 7.55 -6.58
N GLN A 157 4.49 7.64 -7.68
CA GLN A 157 4.21 8.90 -8.37
C GLN A 157 2.78 9.43 -8.12
N ARG A 158 2.08 8.88 -7.12
CA ARG A 158 0.67 9.22 -6.90
C ARG A 158 0.47 10.40 -5.95
N LYS A 159 -0.52 11.23 -6.28
CA LYS A 159 -1.09 12.22 -5.35
C LYS A 159 -1.83 11.54 -4.19
N VAL A 160 -2.68 10.55 -4.50
CA VAL A 160 -3.42 9.76 -3.52
C VAL A 160 -2.70 8.43 -3.27
N ARG A 161 -2.28 8.18 -2.03
CA ARG A 161 -1.49 7.00 -1.66
C ARG A 161 -2.32 5.73 -1.38
N LYS A 162 -3.58 5.70 -1.80
CA LYS A 162 -4.44 4.52 -1.67
C LYS A 162 -4.63 3.90 -3.05
N CYS A 163 -4.61 2.58 -3.12
CA CYS A 163 -4.83 1.85 -4.36
C CYS A 163 -6.32 1.58 -4.57
N SER A 164 -6.75 1.56 -5.82
CA SER A 164 -8.04 0.99 -6.19
C SER A 164 -7.91 -0.53 -6.32
N ALA A 165 -9.04 -1.25 -6.23
CA ALA A 165 -9.02 -2.71 -6.23
C ALA A 165 -8.41 -3.32 -7.50
N GLY A 166 -8.61 -2.69 -8.67
CA GLY A 166 -8.09 -3.16 -9.95
C GLY A 166 -6.58 -2.95 -10.15
N GLU A 167 -5.93 -2.15 -9.31
CA GLU A 167 -4.49 -1.83 -9.42
C GLU A 167 -3.62 -2.76 -8.57
N VAL A 168 -4.25 -3.60 -7.76
CA VAL A 168 -3.55 -4.44 -6.81
C VAL A 168 -3.25 -5.80 -7.43
N VAL A 169 -1.98 -6.13 -7.48
CA VAL A 169 -1.42 -7.30 -8.16
C VAL A 169 -0.62 -8.18 -7.20
N GLU A 170 -0.49 -9.47 -7.50
CA GLU A 170 0.32 -10.40 -6.68
C GLU A 170 1.83 -10.19 -6.92
N GLU A 171 2.20 -9.82 -8.14
CA GLU A 171 3.56 -9.48 -8.53
C GLU A 171 3.59 -8.07 -9.12
N LEU A 172 4.31 -7.15 -8.48
CA LEU A 172 4.44 -5.78 -8.95
C LEU A 172 5.67 -5.65 -9.82
N THR A 173 5.45 -5.54 -11.14
CA THR A 173 6.50 -5.24 -12.11
C THR A 173 6.79 -3.73 -12.13
N PHE A 174 8.06 -3.34 -12.13
CA PHE A 174 8.46 -1.94 -12.18
C PHE A 174 9.82 -1.72 -12.86
N THR A 175 10.00 -0.51 -13.38
CA THR A 175 11.22 0.04 -13.96
C THR A 175 11.61 1.33 -13.22
N TYR A 176 12.67 2.02 -13.63
CA TYR A 176 13.04 3.32 -13.03
C TYR A 176 11.92 4.35 -13.18
N ASP A 177 11.24 4.37 -14.32
CA ASP A 177 10.20 5.36 -14.64
C ASP A 177 8.93 5.17 -13.80
N ASP A 178 8.76 4.00 -13.19
CA ASP A 178 7.69 3.71 -12.25
C ASP A 178 7.97 4.22 -10.83
N THR A 179 9.19 4.69 -10.56
CA THR A 179 9.65 5.06 -9.22
C THR A 179 9.61 6.57 -8.96
N TYR A 180 9.76 6.94 -7.70
CA TYR A 180 10.05 8.32 -7.32
C TYR A 180 11.53 8.43 -6.99
N ARG A 181 12.29 9.09 -7.87
CA ARG A 181 13.73 9.34 -7.68
C ARG A 181 14.54 8.04 -7.48
N GLY A 182 14.17 6.96 -8.17
CA GLY A 182 14.82 5.65 -8.06
C GLY A 182 14.32 4.78 -6.90
N VAL A 183 13.38 5.27 -6.09
CA VAL A 183 12.76 4.52 -4.99
C VAL A 183 11.34 4.10 -5.38
N LEU A 184 11.10 2.80 -5.44
CA LEU A 184 9.74 2.28 -5.57
C LEU A 184 9.07 2.43 -4.21
N ILE A 185 7.97 3.18 -4.17
CA ILE A 185 7.03 3.20 -3.04
C ILE A 185 5.81 2.40 -3.48
N ALA A 186 5.56 1.30 -2.79
CA ALA A 186 4.42 0.44 -3.05
C ALA A 186 3.61 0.25 -1.78
N ASN A 187 2.29 0.12 -1.88
CA ASN A 187 1.54 -0.41 -0.77
C ASN A 187 1.53 -1.93 -0.81
N ILE A 188 1.64 -2.54 0.35
CA ILE A 188 1.44 -3.96 0.59
C ILE A 188 0.12 -4.18 1.33
N VAL A 189 -0.60 -5.21 0.92
CA VAL A 189 -1.82 -5.70 1.56
C VAL A 189 -1.67 -7.19 1.84
N PRO A 190 -1.56 -7.63 3.11
CA PRO A 190 -1.53 -9.03 3.46
C PRO A 190 -2.94 -9.63 3.44
N LEU A 191 -3.09 -10.79 2.81
CA LEU A 191 -4.38 -11.45 2.57
C LEU A 191 -4.51 -12.80 3.29
N ASP A 192 -3.54 -13.15 4.14
CA ASP A 192 -3.59 -14.31 5.02
C ASP A 192 -2.78 -14.05 6.30
N PHE A 193 -2.92 -14.91 7.30
CA PHE A 193 -2.17 -14.84 8.56
C PHE A 193 -0.78 -15.45 8.49
N MET A 194 -0.46 -16.18 7.40
CA MET A 194 0.89 -16.70 7.19
C MET A 194 1.88 -15.53 7.10
N PRO A 195 3.02 -15.58 7.83
CA PRO A 195 4.05 -14.56 7.72
C PRO A 195 4.51 -14.36 6.27
N VAL A 196 4.73 -13.10 5.90
CA VAL A 196 5.07 -12.71 4.54
C VAL A 196 6.56 -12.40 4.42
N SER A 197 7.26 -13.16 3.59
CA SER A 197 8.63 -12.83 3.16
C SER A 197 8.56 -12.19 1.77
N LEU A 198 9.26 -11.08 1.56
CA LEU A 198 9.26 -10.36 0.28
C LEU A 198 10.58 -10.56 -0.45
N VAL A 199 10.50 -10.53 -1.78
CA VAL A 199 11.67 -10.63 -2.66
C VAL A 199 11.57 -9.62 -3.81
N VAL A 200 12.72 -9.09 -4.22
CA VAL A 200 12.88 -8.32 -5.45
C VAL A 200 13.78 -9.10 -6.39
N VAL A 201 13.27 -9.40 -7.58
CA VAL A 201 14.00 -10.13 -8.62
C VAL A 201 14.13 -9.30 -9.89
N LYS A 202 15.21 -9.52 -10.64
CA LYS A 202 15.36 -8.98 -11.99
C LYS A 202 14.57 -9.85 -12.98
N LYS A 203 13.60 -9.27 -13.69
CA LYS A 203 12.62 -10.00 -14.52
C LYS A 203 13.29 -10.87 -15.58
N GLU A 204 14.30 -10.35 -16.28
CA GLU A 204 14.90 -11.04 -17.42
C GLU A 204 15.76 -12.25 -17.01
N THR A 205 16.28 -12.27 -15.78
CA THR A 205 17.24 -13.29 -15.32
C THR A 205 16.72 -14.13 -14.15
N GLY A 206 15.61 -13.73 -13.53
CA GLY A 206 15.13 -14.29 -12.27
C GLY A 206 16.05 -14.05 -11.06
N LYS A 207 17.17 -13.35 -11.23
CA LYS A 207 18.16 -13.13 -10.16
C LYS A 207 17.55 -12.34 -9.02
N THR A 208 17.66 -12.87 -7.80
CA THR A 208 17.25 -12.18 -6.57
C THR A 208 18.24 -11.06 -6.24
N LEU A 209 17.70 -9.85 -6.02
CA LEU A 209 18.45 -8.65 -5.65
C LEU A 209 18.28 -8.29 -4.18
N ALA A 210 17.14 -8.65 -3.59
CA ALA A 210 16.88 -8.50 -2.18
C ALA A 210 15.82 -9.49 -1.71
N LYS A 211 15.92 -9.87 -0.44
CA LYS A 211 14.89 -10.56 0.33
C LYS A 211 14.74 -9.84 1.67
N THR A 212 13.54 -9.80 2.25
CA THR A 212 13.36 -9.34 3.62
C THR A 212 14.17 -10.19 4.59
N THR A 213 14.88 -9.55 5.53
CA THR A 213 15.70 -10.25 6.53
C THR A 213 14.85 -10.94 7.60
N THR A 214 13.71 -10.35 7.92
CA THR A 214 12.72 -10.88 8.85
C THR A 214 11.37 -10.93 8.18
N ASP A 215 10.64 -12.02 8.39
CA ASP A 215 9.29 -12.15 7.84
C ASP A 215 8.34 -11.15 8.52
N ILE A 216 7.38 -10.66 7.73
CA ILE A 216 6.38 -9.72 8.18
C ILE A 216 5.27 -10.50 8.88
N ASN A 217 5.10 -10.26 10.18
CA ASN A 217 4.08 -10.93 10.98
C ASN A 217 2.69 -10.32 10.76
N ILE A 218 1.69 -11.15 10.45
CA ILE A 218 0.31 -10.70 10.20
C ILE A 218 -0.57 -10.94 11.41
N ARG A 219 -1.23 -9.89 11.88
CA ARG A 219 -2.13 -9.91 13.06
C ARG A 219 -3.59 -9.66 12.66
N ASN A 220 -4.51 -9.99 13.56
CA ASN A 220 -5.91 -9.62 13.40
C ASN A 220 -6.06 -8.09 13.34
N PRO A 221 -7.03 -7.56 12.56
CA PRO A 221 -7.43 -6.16 12.67
C PRO A 221 -7.83 -5.79 14.09
N ASN A 222 -7.77 -4.50 14.40
CA ASN A 222 -8.17 -4.01 15.71
C ASN A 222 -9.69 -4.05 15.88
N GLY A 223 -10.13 -4.34 17.11
CA GLY A 223 -11.54 -4.26 17.51
C GLY A 223 -12.43 -5.42 17.05
N ILE A 224 -11.87 -6.46 16.44
CA ILE A 224 -12.63 -7.66 16.08
C ILE A 224 -12.74 -8.61 17.27
N ASP A 225 -13.97 -8.87 17.73
CA ASP A 225 -14.23 -9.87 18.75
C ASP A 225 -14.16 -11.27 18.15
N LYS A 226 -13.32 -12.15 18.72
CA LYS A 226 -13.18 -13.54 18.28
C LYS A 226 -14.45 -14.37 18.52
N ASN A 227 -15.27 -13.96 19.48
CA ASN A 227 -16.55 -14.60 19.80
C ASN A 227 -17.72 -14.01 19.01
N TYR A 228 -17.46 -13.04 18.12
CA TYR A 228 -18.49 -12.48 17.27
C TYR A 228 -19.12 -13.56 16.38
N THR A 229 -20.45 -13.58 16.31
CA THR A 229 -21.23 -14.62 15.62
C THR A 229 -20.82 -14.86 14.16
N TYR A 230 -20.33 -13.81 13.48
CA TYR A 230 -19.88 -13.87 12.08
C TYR A 230 -18.35 -13.74 11.92
N PHE A 231 -17.57 -13.99 12.97
CA PHE A 231 -16.11 -13.81 12.96
C PHE A 231 -15.43 -14.50 11.78
N VAL A 232 -15.77 -15.77 11.50
CA VAL A 232 -15.15 -16.55 10.43
C VAL A 232 -15.41 -15.93 9.06
N GLU A 233 -16.66 -15.51 8.78
CA GLU A 233 -17.02 -14.86 7.53
C GLU A 233 -16.38 -13.48 7.39
N VAL A 234 -16.32 -12.69 8.47
CA VAL A 234 -15.61 -11.40 8.46
C VAL A 234 -14.14 -11.59 8.10
N ILE A 235 -13.44 -12.53 8.74
CA ILE A 235 -12.05 -12.84 8.42
C ILE A 235 -11.91 -13.33 6.97
N SER A 236 -12.78 -14.20 6.51
CA SER A 236 -12.78 -14.69 5.11
C SER A 236 -12.94 -13.54 4.11
N ALA A 237 -13.87 -12.61 4.36
CA ALA A 237 -14.08 -11.44 3.51
C ALA A 237 -12.86 -10.51 3.49
N LEU A 238 -12.18 -10.34 4.63
CA LEU A 238 -10.94 -9.58 4.71
C LEU A 238 -9.79 -10.25 3.94
N LYS A 239 -9.65 -11.58 4.00
CA LYS A 239 -8.68 -12.32 3.17
C LYS A 239 -8.94 -12.16 1.67
N LYS A 240 -10.18 -11.88 1.28
CA LYS A 240 -10.58 -11.55 -0.11
C LYS A 240 -10.48 -10.06 -0.43
N TRP A 241 -10.11 -9.24 0.55
CA TRP A 241 -10.01 -7.79 0.47
C TRP A 241 -11.31 -7.09 0.08
N ILE A 242 -12.45 -7.63 0.50
CA ILE A 242 -13.79 -7.07 0.24
C ILE A 242 -14.00 -5.77 1.04
N PHE A 243 -13.40 -5.68 2.23
CA PHE A 243 -13.48 -4.51 3.10
C PHE A 243 -12.10 -3.92 3.36
N ARG A 244 -11.98 -2.59 3.25
CA ARG A 244 -10.74 -1.88 3.56
C ARG A 244 -10.80 -1.31 4.97
N LEU A 245 -9.81 -1.67 5.76
CA LEU A 245 -9.72 -1.19 7.12
C LEU A 245 -9.54 0.33 7.17
N GLN A 246 -10.29 0.98 8.04
CA GLN A 246 -10.05 2.38 8.40
C GLN A 246 -9.20 2.42 9.67
N SER A 247 -8.00 2.99 9.57
CA SER A 247 -7.04 3.06 10.69
C SER A 247 -6.74 1.71 11.35
N GLY A 248 -6.90 0.60 10.62
CA GLY A 248 -6.69 -0.75 11.12
C GLY A 248 -7.88 -1.41 11.82
N TYR A 249 -9.04 -0.76 11.86
CA TYR A 249 -10.25 -1.29 12.51
C TYR A 249 -11.26 -1.84 11.49
N VAL A 250 -11.98 -2.88 11.91
CA VAL A 250 -13.18 -3.40 11.20
C VAL A 250 -14.44 -2.70 11.69
N LEU A 251 -14.59 -2.54 13.01
CA LEU A 251 -15.80 -2.02 13.67
C LEU A 251 -17.05 -2.83 13.30
N GLN A 252 -17.02 -4.15 13.51
CA GLN A 252 -18.04 -5.09 13.01
C GLN A 252 -19.47 -4.75 13.44
N ASP A 253 -19.68 -4.16 14.61
CA ASP A 253 -21.01 -3.83 15.14
C ASP A 253 -21.52 -2.45 14.70
N ARG A 254 -20.70 -1.67 13.99
CA ARG A 254 -21.12 -0.37 13.47
C ARG A 254 -22.11 -0.57 12.33
N GLU A 255 -23.21 0.16 12.36
CA GLU A 255 -24.17 0.22 11.26
C GLU A 255 -23.47 0.73 9.99
N MET A 256 -23.67 -0.02 8.90
CA MET A 256 -23.05 0.26 7.62
C MET A 256 -23.80 1.41 6.93
N ILE A 257 -23.03 2.33 6.35
CA ILE A 257 -23.56 3.41 5.52
C ILE A 257 -23.42 3.11 4.03
N GLY A 258 -24.18 3.81 3.18
CA GLY A 258 -24.17 3.60 1.74
C GLY A 258 -22.78 3.71 1.10
N LYS A 259 -21.91 4.61 1.57
CA LYS A 259 -20.52 4.71 1.10
C LYS A 259 -19.74 3.41 1.28
N GLN A 260 -19.91 2.75 2.43
CA GLN A 260 -19.26 1.47 2.72
C GLN A 260 -19.87 0.34 1.90
N ALA A 261 -21.19 0.36 1.68
CA ALA A 261 -21.87 -0.59 0.81
C ALA A 261 -21.33 -0.53 -0.63
N LYS A 262 -21.24 0.67 -1.23
CA LYS A 262 -20.65 0.87 -2.56
C LYS A 262 -19.23 0.34 -2.63
N GLU A 263 -18.42 0.62 -1.62
CA GLU A 263 -17.03 0.16 -1.53
C GLU A 263 -16.95 -1.37 -1.49
N MET A 264 -17.74 -2.03 -0.64
CA MET A 264 -17.76 -3.50 -0.54
C MET A 264 -18.21 -4.16 -1.84
N VAL A 265 -19.24 -3.62 -2.52
CA VAL A 265 -19.73 -4.14 -3.81
C VAL A 265 -18.64 -4.03 -4.89
N ARG A 266 -18.00 -2.87 -5.00
CA ARG A 266 -16.89 -2.66 -5.96
C ARG A 266 -15.73 -3.61 -5.68
N ASN A 267 -15.32 -3.75 -4.42
CA ASN A 267 -14.23 -4.65 -4.04
C ASN A 267 -14.59 -6.11 -4.30
N TYR A 268 -15.84 -6.50 -4.03
CA TYR A 268 -16.34 -7.84 -4.32
C TYR A 268 -16.27 -8.16 -5.83
N LEU A 269 -16.77 -7.26 -6.68
CA LEU A 269 -16.70 -7.44 -8.13
C LEU A 269 -15.24 -7.48 -8.63
N ALA A 270 -14.38 -6.60 -8.13
CA ALA A 270 -12.96 -6.63 -8.46
C ALA A 270 -12.31 -7.95 -8.03
N TYR A 271 -12.64 -8.46 -6.85
CA TYR A 271 -12.19 -9.78 -6.40
C TYR A 271 -12.64 -10.90 -7.37
N THR A 272 -13.91 -10.91 -7.79
CA THR A 272 -14.41 -11.91 -8.75
C THR A 272 -13.70 -11.81 -10.11
N PHE A 273 -13.46 -10.59 -10.60
CA PHE A 273 -12.75 -10.35 -11.86
C PHE A 273 -11.31 -10.88 -11.82
N LEU A 274 -10.61 -10.65 -10.71
CA LEU A 274 -9.25 -11.16 -10.51
C LEU A 274 -9.23 -12.68 -10.39
N ARG A 275 -10.22 -13.27 -9.69
CA ARG A 275 -10.33 -14.73 -9.52
C ARG A 275 -10.63 -15.46 -10.83
N ALA A 276 -11.25 -14.80 -11.81
CA ALA A 276 -11.50 -15.37 -13.14
C ALA A 276 -10.21 -15.68 -13.93
N GLY A 277 -9.03 -15.24 -13.48
CA GLY A 277 -7.75 -15.69 -14.03
C GLY A 277 -7.59 -15.37 -15.52
N SER A 278 -7.38 -16.37 -16.37
CA SER A 278 -7.25 -16.21 -17.83
C SER A 278 -8.55 -16.39 -18.60
N ASP A 279 -9.68 -16.66 -17.93
CA ASP A 279 -10.98 -16.83 -18.60
C ASP A 279 -11.50 -15.48 -19.11
N LYS A 280 -11.36 -15.27 -20.42
CA LYS A 280 -11.76 -14.03 -21.09
C LYS A 280 -13.27 -13.84 -21.10
N VAL A 281 -14.05 -14.91 -21.26
CA VAL A 281 -15.51 -14.83 -21.34
C VAL A 281 -16.06 -14.44 -19.98
N LEU A 282 -15.62 -15.12 -18.92
CA LEU A 282 -16.00 -14.80 -17.55
C LEU A 282 -15.56 -13.40 -17.15
N LYS A 283 -14.33 -12.98 -17.49
CA LYS A 283 -13.86 -11.62 -17.27
C LYS A 283 -14.70 -10.57 -17.98
N ASN A 284 -15.10 -10.81 -19.23
CA ASN A 284 -15.97 -9.88 -19.97
C ASN A 284 -17.36 -9.78 -19.34
N THR A 285 -17.94 -10.91 -18.91
CA THR A 285 -19.22 -10.91 -18.18
C THR A 285 -19.12 -10.10 -16.88
N ILE A 286 -18.07 -10.31 -16.09
CA ILE A 286 -17.85 -9.56 -14.83
C ILE A 286 -17.58 -8.08 -15.11
N ALA A 287 -16.81 -7.74 -16.16
CA ALA A 287 -16.55 -6.35 -16.53
C ALA A 287 -17.82 -5.61 -16.95
N THR A 288 -18.74 -6.28 -17.65
CA THR A 288 -20.07 -5.73 -17.94
C THR A 288 -20.87 -5.52 -16.66
N ARG A 289 -20.90 -6.50 -15.75
CA ARG A 289 -21.54 -6.33 -14.43
C ARG A 289 -20.96 -5.17 -13.63
N ILE A 290 -19.64 -4.96 -13.67
CA ILE A 290 -18.99 -3.80 -13.03
C ILE A 290 -19.56 -2.50 -13.60
N ARG A 291 -19.58 -2.36 -14.94
CA ARG A 291 -20.13 -1.15 -15.59
C ARG A 291 -21.60 -0.92 -15.25
N ASP A 292 -22.42 -1.97 -15.29
CA ASP A 292 -23.85 -1.89 -14.99
C ASP A 292 -24.11 -1.64 -13.49
N SER A 293 -23.23 -2.12 -12.61
CA SER A 293 -23.34 -1.90 -11.17
C SER A 293 -23.11 -0.44 -10.79
N GLU A 294 -22.24 0.28 -11.49
CA GLU A 294 -21.90 1.67 -11.14
C GLU A 294 -23.11 2.60 -11.23
N SER A 295 -23.97 2.43 -12.24
CA SER A 295 -25.22 3.20 -12.34
C SER A 295 -26.24 2.81 -11.26
N ARG A 296 -26.32 1.52 -10.92
CA ARG A 296 -27.25 1.00 -9.91
C ARG A 296 -26.87 1.40 -8.49
N ILE A 297 -25.59 1.43 -8.16
CA ILE A 297 -25.12 1.84 -6.83
C ILE A 297 -25.03 3.36 -6.70
N ALA A 298 -25.03 4.12 -7.80
CA ALA A 298 -24.95 5.59 -7.76
C ALA A 298 -26.13 6.23 -6.99
N SER A 299 -27.31 5.62 -7.04
CA SER A 299 -28.51 6.12 -6.34
C SER A 299 -28.52 5.87 -4.82
N VAL A 300 -27.58 5.07 -4.30
CA VAL A 300 -27.45 4.86 -2.85
C VAL A 300 -26.82 6.12 -2.23
N ASP A 301 -27.47 6.76 -1.26
CA ASP A 301 -26.86 7.91 -0.58
C ASP A 301 -25.68 7.48 0.30
N ASP A 302 -24.57 8.21 0.24
CA ASP A 302 -23.32 7.83 0.90
C ASP A 302 -23.42 7.76 2.44
N TYR A 303 -24.34 8.50 3.05
CA TYR A 303 -24.44 8.70 4.49
C TYR A 303 -25.65 8.02 5.13
N THR A 304 -26.62 7.61 4.31
CA THR A 304 -27.75 6.80 4.78
C THR A 304 -27.30 5.44 5.33
N LYS A 305 -27.92 5.02 6.43
CA LYS A 305 -27.74 3.68 6.99
C LYS A 305 -28.41 2.67 6.09
N MET A 306 -27.73 1.56 5.84
CA MET A 306 -28.23 0.48 5.01
C MET A 306 -29.05 -0.49 5.84
N THR A 307 -30.22 -0.90 5.35
CA THR A 307 -31.00 -1.97 5.95
C THR A 307 -30.62 -3.32 5.34
N ARG A 308 -31.02 -4.41 6.01
CA ARG A 308 -30.84 -5.78 5.49
C ARG A 308 -31.39 -5.95 4.08
N ALA A 309 -32.61 -5.46 3.84
CA ALA A 309 -33.24 -5.57 2.53
C ALA A 309 -32.59 -4.67 1.48
N SER A 310 -32.24 -3.42 1.83
CA SER A 310 -31.67 -2.49 0.85
C SER A 310 -30.29 -2.96 0.38
N PHE A 311 -29.46 -3.49 1.28
CA PHE A 311 -28.16 -4.02 0.90
C PHE A 311 -28.27 -5.35 0.14
N ALA A 312 -29.18 -6.24 0.54
CA ALA A 312 -29.45 -7.48 -0.20
C ALA A 312 -29.89 -7.20 -1.64
N ARG A 313 -30.78 -6.19 -1.85
CA ARG A 313 -31.18 -5.73 -3.18
C ARG A 313 -29.96 -5.32 -4.00
N VAL A 314 -29.12 -4.44 -3.45
CA VAL A 314 -27.91 -3.96 -4.13
C VAL A 314 -26.99 -5.13 -4.53
N LEU A 315 -26.80 -6.12 -3.65
CA LEU A 315 -25.96 -7.28 -3.98
C LEU A 315 -26.57 -8.17 -5.06
N LEU A 316 -27.86 -8.49 -4.97
CA LEU A 316 -28.54 -9.31 -5.97
C LEU A 316 -28.62 -8.62 -7.33
N ASP A 317 -28.91 -7.32 -7.36
CA ASP A 317 -28.93 -6.51 -8.59
C ASP A 317 -27.59 -6.56 -9.35
N VAL A 318 -26.50 -6.80 -8.63
CA VAL A 318 -25.14 -6.89 -9.17
C VAL A 318 -24.73 -8.32 -9.51
N LEU A 319 -25.19 -9.30 -8.73
CA LEU A 319 -24.81 -10.71 -8.84
C LEU A 319 -25.65 -11.50 -9.83
N ASP A 320 -26.97 -11.31 -9.78
CA ASP A 320 -27.96 -12.02 -10.58
C ASP A 320 -29.32 -11.28 -10.48
N PRO A 321 -29.71 -10.51 -11.51
CA PRO A 321 -30.92 -9.70 -11.47
C PRO A 321 -32.21 -10.52 -11.52
N SER A 322 -32.15 -11.85 -11.71
CA SER A 322 -33.33 -12.70 -11.79
C SER A 322 -33.83 -13.09 -10.39
N LEU A 323 -34.75 -12.29 -9.84
CA LEU A 323 -35.40 -12.61 -8.57
C LEU A 323 -36.36 -13.80 -8.73
N ILE A 324 -36.40 -14.67 -7.73
CA ILE A 324 -37.34 -15.79 -7.67
C ILE A 324 -38.67 -15.28 -7.12
N VAL A 325 -39.72 -15.38 -7.95
CA VAL A 325 -41.10 -15.13 -7.54
C VAL A 325 -41.70 -16.45 -7.08
N ASN A 326 -42.06 -16.53 -5.79
CA ASN A 326 -42.69 -17.72 -5.21
C ASN A 326 -43.82 -17.29 -4.25
N THR A 327 -44.89 -18.07 -4.20
CA THR A 327 -46.00 -17.89 -3.25
C THR A 327 -45.68 -18.41 -1.85
N ASP A 328 -44.81 -19.42 -1.75
CA ASP A 328 -44.41 -20.03 -0.49
C ASP A 328 -43.51 -19.11 0.32
N LYS A 329 -43.98 -18.73 1.50
CA LYS A 329 -43.21 -17.97 2.49
C LYS A 329 -42.75 -18.87 3.62
N LYS A 330 -41.51 -18.68 4.07
CA LYS A 330 -40.96 -19.33 5.26
C LYS A 330 -40.77 -18.34 6.39
N TRP A 331 -40.30 -17.13 6.09
CA TRP A 331 -40.24 -16.07 7.09
C TRP A 331 -41.58 -15.35 7.20
N ILE A 332 -41.92 -14.93 8.41
CA ILE A 332 -43.18 -14.24 8.70
C ILE A 332 -43.25 -12.90 7.96
N ASP A 333 -42.12 -12.23 7.83
CA ASP A 333 -41.94 -10.93 7.18
C ASP A 333 -41.59 -11.02 5.69
N GLU A 334 -41.64 -12.21 5.07
CA GLU A 334 -41.45 -12.44 3.63
C GLU A 334 -42.68 -11.95 2.83
N SER A 335 -42.80 -10.63 2.74
CA SER A 335 -43.95 -9.94 2.18
C SER A 335 -43.58 -8.55 1.63
N GLY A 336 -44.53 -7.91 0.95
CA GLY A 336 -44.37 -6.55 0.43
C GLY A 336 -43.26 -6.41 -0.60
N LEU A 337 -42.66 -5.22 -0.66
CA LEU A 337 -41.67 -4.82 -1.68
C LEU A 337 -40.33 -5.57 -1.62
N ASN A 338 -40.06 -6.29 -0.52
CA ASN A 338 -38.82 -7.03 -0.32
C ASN A 338 -38.99 -8.54 -0.45
N LYS A 339 -40.22 -9.03 -0.70
CA LYS A 339 -40.55 -10.46 -0.77
C LYS A 339 -39.61 -11.22 -1.69
N ASP A 340 -39.48 -10.80 -2.94
CA ASP A 340 -38.75 -11.58 -3.95
C ASP A 340 -37.23 -11.61 -3.67
N ILE A 341 -36.68 -10.57 -3.04
CA ILE A 341 -35.28 -10.55 -2.56
C ILE A 341 -35.09 -11.61 -1.48
N MET A 342 -35.98 -11.61 -0.48
CA MET A 342 -35.92 -12.56 0.63
C MET A 342 -36.11 -14.00 0.14
N THR A 343 -37.08 -14.24 -0.74
CA THR A 343 -37.31 -15.52 -1.41
C THR A 343 -36.06 -15.98 -2.15
N THR A 344 -35.42 -15.10 -2.91
CA THR A 344 -34.20 -15.41 -3.67
C THR A 344 -33.05 -15.79 -2.74
N LEU A 345 -32.80 -15.00 -1.69
CA LEU A 345 -31.79 -15.30 -0.68
C LEU A 345 -32.00 -16.68 -0.05
N ARG A 346 -33.24 -16.98 0.33
CA ARG A 346 -33.59 -18.27 0.96
C ARG A 346 -33.48 -19.45 0.00
N LEU A 347 -34.05 -19.35 -1.21
CA LEU A 347 -34.15 -20.50 -2.12
C LEU A 347 -32.87 -20.74 -2.92
N ARG A 348 -32.23 -19.67 -3.41
CA ARG A 348 -31.02 -19.78 -4.25
C ARG A 348 -29.75 -19.91 -3.42
N TYR A 349 -29.69 -19.22 -2.28
CA TYR A 349 -28.46 -19.11 -1.50
C TYR A 349 -28.54 -19.84 -0.14
N ASP A 350 -29.67 -20.48 0.18
CA ASP A 350 -29.95 -21.07 1.51
C ASP A 350 -29.61 -20.12 2.68
N PHE A 351 -29.87 -18.82 2.45
CA PHE A 351 -29.42 -17.79 3.36
C PHE A 351 -30.31 -17.71 4.60
N LYS A 352 -29.67 -17.63 5.78
CA LYS A 352 -30.31 -17.24 7.04
C LYS A 352 -29.35 -16.40 7.88
N TRP A 353 -29.88 -15.49 8.68
CA TRP A 353 -29.11 -14.81 9.72
C TRP A 353 -28.72 -15.81 10.84
N ARG A 354 -27.82 -15.42 11.74
CA ARG A 354 -27.47 -16.20 12.94
C ARG A 354 -27.85 -15.46 14.22
N ASP A 355 -28.89 -14.66 14.15
CA ASP A 355 -29.52 -14.05 15.33
C ASP A 355 -30.67 -14.92 15.85
N ASN A 356 -31.18 -14.56 17.03
CA ASN A 356 -32.23 -15.33 17.72
C ASN A 356 -33.58 -15.35 16.96
N PHE A 357 -33.74 -14.57 15.89
CA PHE A 357 -34.99 -14.48 15.12
C PHE A 357 -34.88 -15.13 13.74
N ALA A 358 -33.68 -15.56 13.32
CA ALA A 358 -33.37 -15.93 11.95
C ALA A 358 -34.18 -17.09 11.37
N GLU A 359 -34.72 -17.97 12.21
CA GLU A 359 -35.58 -19.06 11.76
C GLU A 359 -36.95 -18.58 11.29
N ARG A 360 -37.44 -17.48 11.85
CA ARG A 360 -38.81 -16.98 11.63
C ARG A 360 -38.87 -15.62 10.94
N TYR A 361 -37.79 -14.84 10.98
CA TYR A 361 -37.75 -13.47 10.46
C TYR A 361 -36.44 -13.18 9.72
N PHE A 362 -36.55 -12.36 8.67
CA PHE A 362 -35.40 -11.77 8.00
C PHE A 362 -35.04 -10.38 8.57
N GLN A 363 -36.05 -9.64 9.04
CA GLN A 363 -36.00 -8.26 9.53
C GLN A 363 -35.54 -7.27 8.45
N PRO A 364 -36.32 -7.07 7.36
CA PRO A 364 -35.88 -6.30 6.18
C PRO A 364 -35.49 -4.85 6.49
N ASP A 365 -36.15 -4.22 7.47
CA ASP A 365 -35.96 -2.81 7.82
C ASP A 365 -34.88 -2.58 8.91
N LYS A 366 -34.31 -3.66 9.45
CA LYS A 366 -33.23 -3.55 10.44
C LYS A 366 -31.97 -3.02 9.78
N ASN A 367 -31.33 -2.02 10.41
CA ASN A 367 -30.02 -1.54 9.98
C ASN A 367 -28.98 -2.66 10.05
N LEU A 368 -28.20 -2.77 8.99
CA LEU A 368 -27.20 -3.80 8.81
C LEU A 368 -25.87 -3.32 9.40
N THR A 369 -25.23 -4.15 10.21
CA THR A 369 -23.86 -3.86 10.68
C THR A 369 -22.81 -4.24 9.63
N ILE A 370 -21.59 -3.71 9.76
CA ILE A 370 -20.45 -4.08 8.88
C ILE A 370 -20.21 -5.60 8.90
N GLY A 371 -20.30 -6.24 10.06
CA GLY A 371 -20.12 -7.68 10.20
C GLY A 371 -21.21 -8.50 9.51
N GLU A 372 -22.47 -8.10 9.67
CA GLU A 372 -23.62 -8.72 8.98
C GLU A 372 -23.53 -8.53 7.46
N ALA A 373 -23.05 -7.37 6.99
CA ALA A 373 -22.84 -7.11 5.56
C ALA A 373 -21.78 -8.05 4.96
N LEU A 374 -20.65 -8.21 5.64
CA LEU A 374 -19.59 -9.13 5.19
C LEU A 374 -20.05 -10.59 5.22
N TYR A 375 -20.83 -10.97 6.24
CA TYR A 375 -21.47 -12.28 6.29
C TYR A 375 -22.37 -12.51 5.07
N LEU A 376 -23.25 -11.57 4.74
CA LEU A 376 -24.15 -11.69 3.59
C LEU A 376 -23.37 -11.88 2.29
N ILE A 377 -22.36 -11.05 2.01
CA ILE A 377 -21.52 -11.18 0.81
C ILE A 377 -20.86 -12.57 0.75
N GLU A 378 -20.34 -13.07 1.87
CA GLU A 378 -19.68 -14.37 1.93
C GLU A 378 -20.64 -15.54 1.65
N GLN A 379 -21.89 -15.47 2.12
CA GLN A 379 -22.89 -16.49 1.80
C GLN A 379 -23.21 -16.50 0.30
N LEU A 380 -23.39 -15.33 -0.31
CA LEU A 380 -23.64 -15.23 -1.75
C LEU A 380 -22.46 -15.76 -2.58
N ASN A 381 -21.24 -15.58 -2.10
CA ASN A 381 -20.02 -16.08 -2.75
C ASN A 381 -19.84 -17.62 -2.62
N LYS A 382 -20.38 -18.25 -1.57
CA LYS A 382 -20.29 -19.70 -1.35
C LYS A 382 -21.20 -20.48 -2.30
N SER A 383 -22.39 -19.96 -2.58
CA SER A 383 -23.41 -20.65 -3.39
C SER A 383 -23.31 -20.32 -4.89
N GLY A 384 -22.43 -19.40 -5.30
CA GLY A 384 -22.13 -19.11 -6.71
C GLY A 384 -21.17 -20.11 -7.37
N LYS A 385 -21.23 -21.39 -6.98
CA LYS A 385 -20.51 -22.48 -7.64
C LYS A 385 -21.36 -23.08 -8.75
#